data_AF-A0AAV4TDE4-F1
#
_entry.id   AF-A0AAV4TDE4-F1
#
_cell.length_a   1.000
_cell.length_b   1.000
_cell.length_c   1.000
_cell.angle_alpha   90.00
_cell.angle_beta   90.00
_cell.angle_gamma   90.00
#
_symmetry.space_group_name_H-M   'P 1'
#
loop_
_entity.id
_entity.type
_entity.pdbx_description
1 polymer ?
#
loop_
_entity_poly.entity_id
_entity_poly.type
_entity_poly.pdbx_seq_one_letter_code
_entity_poly.pdbx_strand_id
1 'polypeptide(L)'
;MEVNVEGCMAQEHASLKRNQGAARNQLEKLMRNYISKYYKFSLQCEDVGCAYQTRKMPLLFSSGGPVCPACRNSNLQLEYSEAQLYTQLAYFQNIFDFSKAENNLSKEEKGSLQAGKEEKELYDRMKISTDKILSKSAYGIVNLSTLFEGLFQQDSSSF
;
A
#
# COMPACT_ATOMS: atom_id res chain seq x y z
N MET A 1 23.62 -12.11 18.33
CA MET A 1 22.20 -12.38 18.65
C MET A 1 21.49 -12.69 17.36
N GLU A 2 21.57 -13.95 16.94
CA GLU A 2 20.85 -14.44 15.77
C GLU A 2 19.42 -14.71 16.23
N VAL A 3 18.47 -13.91 15.73
CA VAL A 3 17.05 -14.18 15.94
C VAL A 3 16.70 -15.33 15.00
N ASN A 4 16.63 -16.54 15.56
CA ASN A 4 16.28 -17.75 14.84
C ASN A 4 14.76 -17.72 14.51
N VAL A 5 14.42 -17.34 13.28
CA VAL A 5 13.02 -17.16 12.81
C VAL A 5 12.41 -18.48 12.32
N GLU A 6 13.20 -19.54 12.14
CA GLU A 6 12.74 -20.79 11.54
C GLU A 6 11.94 -21.69 12.49
N GLY A 7 12.07 -21.49 13.81
CA GLY A 7 11.40 -22.34 14.81
C GLY A 7 9.91 -22.04 15.04
N CYS A 8 9.41 -20.85 14.66
CA CYS A 8 8.06 -20.41 15.03
C CYS A 8 6.98 -20.81 13.99
N MET A 9 7.36 -21.13 12.75
CA MET A 9 6.40 -21.28 11.64
C MET A 9 5.67 -22.63 11.59
N ALA A 10 6.24 -23.72 12.11
CA ALA A 10 5.67 -25.07 11.91
C ALA A 10 4.48 -25.41 12.82
N GLN A 11 4.38 -24.84 14.03
CA GLN A 11 3.27 -25.10 14.96
C GLN A 11 2.02 -24.25 14.65
N GLU A 12 2.15 -23.16 13.89
CA GLU A 12 1.05 -22.24 13.60
C GLU A 12 0.23 -22.60 12.35
N HIS A 13 0.73 -23.41 11.41
CA HIS A 13 -0.03 -23.77 10.21
C HIS A 13 -1.37 -24.47 10.52
N ALA A 14 -1.45 -25.25 11.60
CA ALA A 14 -2.69 -25.86 12.08
C ALA A 14 -3.61 -24.89 12.87
N SER A 15 -3.07 -23.74 13.30
CA SER A 15 -3.77 -22.70 14.06
C SER A 15 -4.35 -21.61 13.15
N LEU A 16 -3.67 -21.27 12.06
CA LEU A 16 -4.12 -20.31 11.06
C LEU A 16 -5.33 -20.84 10.29
N LYS A 17 -5.31 -22.14 9.95
CA LYS A 17 -6.46 -22.85 9.38
C LYS A 17 -7.71 -22.81 10.27
N ARG A 18 -7.52 -22.91 11.59
CA ARG A 18 -8.62 -22.90 12.59
C ARG A 18 -9.19 -21.50 12.84
N ASN A 19 -8.39 -20.46 12.64
CA ASN A 19 -8.74 -19.08 13.01
C ASN A 19 -8.70 -18.10 11.83
N GLN A 20 -9.21 -18.52 10.66
CA GLN A 20 -9.25 -17.69 9.45
C GLN A 20 -9.94 -16.33 9.69
N GLY A 21 -11.01 -16.31 10.49
CA GLY A 21 -11.70 -15.09 10.87
C GLY A 21 -10.82 -14.14 11.68
N ALA A 22 -10.01 -14.67 12.60
CA ALA A 22 -9.07 -13.85 13.37
C ALA A 22 -7.97 -13.29 12.47
N ALA A 23 -7.40 -14.10 11.57
CA ALA A 23 -6.39 -13.66 10.61
C ALA A 23 -6.89 -12.52 9.72
N ARG A 24 -8.10 -12.66 9.14
CA ARG A 24 -8.74 -11.60 8.36
C ARG A 24 -8.96 -10.33 9.16
N ASN A 25 -9.47 -10.45 10.38
CA ASN A 25 -9.71 -9.30 11.25
C ASN A 25 -8.41 -8.57 11.62
N GLN A 26 -7.32 -9.32 11.85
CA GLN A 26 -6.01 -8.72 12.12
C GLN A 26 -5.46 -8.00 10.88
N LEU A 27 -5.58 -8.60 9.69
CA LEU A 27 -5.20 -7.95 8.44
C LEU A 27 -5.97 -6.64 8.24
N GLU A 28 -7.30 -6.66 8.38
CA GLU A 28 -8.11 -5.45 8.25
C GLU A 28 -7.71 -4.38 9.27
N LYS A 29 -7.49 -4.76 10.54
CA LYS A 29 -7.01 -3.83 11.58
C LYS A 29 -5.66 -3.23 11.21
N LEU A 30 -4.73 -4.05 10.72
CA LEU A 30 -3.40 -3.61 10.32
C LEU A 30 -3.49 -2.59 9.16
N MET A 31 -4.27 -2.89 8.11
CA MET A 31 -4.48 -1.99 6.99
C MET A 31 -5.15 -0.67 7.44
N ARG A 32 -6.16 -0.75 8.31
CA ARG A 32 -6.81 0.44 8.88
C ARG A 32 -5.84 1.30 9.70
N ASN A 33 -4.85 0.70 10.37
CA ASN A 33 -3.82 1.45 11.08
C ASN A 33 -2.92 2.24 10.13
N TYR A 34 -2.51 1.66 8.99
CA TYR A 34 -1.74 2.38 7.97
C TYR A 34 -2.54 3.50 7.32
N ILE A 35 -3.82 3.26 7.01
CA ILE A 35 -4.73 4.31 6.52
C ILE A 35 -4.87 5.42 7.55
N SER A 36 -5.06 5.07 8.83
CA SER A 36 -5.13 6.05 9.91
C SER A 36 -3.82 6.82 10.08
N LYS A 37 -2.66 6.19 9.85
CA LYS A 37 -1.35 6.87 9.85
C LYS A 37 -1.27 7.93 8.76
N TYR A 38 -1.73 7.61 7.55
CA TYR A 38 -1.81 8.56 6.44
C TYR A 38 -2.72 9.75 6.77
N TYR A 39 -3.94 9.47 7.25
CA TYR A 39 -4.90 10.53 7.58
C TYR A 39 -4.58 11.31 8.88
N LYS A 40 -3.56 10.92 9.66
CA LYS A 40 -3.02 11.78 10.72
C LYS A 40 -2.33 13.03 10.16
N PHE A 41 -1.97 13.03 8.87
CA PHE A 41 -1.44 14.17 8.12
C PHE A 41 -0.29 14.89 8.86
N SER A 42 0.75 14.12 9.19
CA SER A 42 1.96 14.64 9.82
C SER A 42 2.90 15.19 8.75
N LEU A 43 3.28 16.45 8.87
CA LEU A 43 4.21 17.16 8.00
C LEU A 43 5.53 17.35 8.73
N GLN A 44 6.63 17.11 8.03
CA GLN A 44 7.99 17.29 8.53
C GLN A 44 8.78 18.21 7.59
N CYS A 45 9.58 19.12 8.16
CA CYS A 45 10.49 19.94 7.39
C CYS A 45 11.55 19.08 6.68
N GLU A 46 11.82 19.39 5.42
CA GLU A 46 12.85 18.70 4.62
C GLU A 46 14.27 18.89 5.19
N ASP A 47 14.54 20.04 5.81
CA ASP A 47 15.81 20.31 6.46
C ASP A 47 15.94 19.56 7.80
N VAL A 48 16.89 18.62 7.83
CA VAL A 48 17.24 17.80 8.99
C VAL A 48 17.70 18.66 10.18
N GLY A 49 18.34 19.81 9.93
CA GLY A 49 18.76 20.74 10.97
C GLY A 49 17.59 21.48 11.64
N CYS A 50 16.47 21.63 10.94
CA CYS A 50 15.28 22.29 11.46
C CYS A 50 14.41 21.34 12.31
N ALA A 51 14.23 20.10 11.85
CA ALA A 51 13.43 19.07 12.53
C ALA A 51 12.00 19.49 12.93
N TYR A 52 11.44 20.53 12.30
CA TYR A 52 10.09 21.01 12.59
C TYR A 52 9.04 20.03 12.07
N GLN A 53 8.04 19.74 12.90
CA GLN A 53 6.91 18.87 12.56
C GLN A 53 5.58 19.53 12.94
N THR A 54 4.55 19.34 12.13
CA THR A 54 3.21 19.88 12.37
C THR A 54 2.14 19.02 11.70
N ARG A 55 0.91 19.08 12.22
CA ARG A 55 -0.28 18.55 11.53
C ARG A 55 -1.14 19.64 10.91
N LYS A 56 -0.75 20.90 11.09
CA LYS A 56 -1.46 22.07 10.55
C LYS A 56 -0.85 22.42 9.20
N MET A 57 -1.68 22.47 8.17
CA MET A 57 -1.26 22.92 6.85
C MET A 57 -0.94 24.43 6.90
N PRO A 58 0.28 24.87 6.57
CA PRO A 58 0.59 26.28 6.42
C PRO A 58 -0.22 26.91 5.27
N LEU A 59 -0.45 28.23 5.36
CA LEU A 59 -1.11 28.99 4.28
C LEU A 59 -0.13 29.48 3.21
N LEU A 60 1.17 29.50 3.53
CA LEU A 60 2.21 29.95 2.62
C LEU A 60 2.78 28.77 1.84
N PHE A 61 2.76 28.87 0.51
CA PHE A 61 3.26 27.84 -0.40
C PHE A 61 4.34 28.42 -1.31
N SER A 62 5.34 27.59 -1.61
CA SER A 62 6.31 27.80 -2.68
C SER A 62 6.09 26.74 -3.77
N SER A 63 6.90 26.77 -4.83
CA SER A 63 6.83 25.77 -5.92
C SER A 63 7.00 24.32 -5.44
N GLY A 64 7.74 24.10 -4.35
CA GLY A 64 7.98 22.76 -3.78
C GLY A 64 7.01 22.34 -2.68
N GLY A 65 5.97 23.14 -2.38
CA GLY A 65 4.97 22.83 -1.37
C GLY A 65 4.86 23.87 -0.24
N PRO A 66 4.25 23.52 0.90
CA PRO A 66 4.04 24.44 2.02
C PRO A 66 5.37 24.85 2.66
N VAL A 67 5.58 26.15 2.84
CA VAL A 67 6.81 26.68 3.43
C VAL A 67 6.84 26.41 4.93
N CYS A 68 7.98 25.95 5.44
CA CYS A 68 8.17 25.70 6.87
C CYS A 68 8.08 27.01 7.67
N PRO A 69 7.19 27.12 8.67
CA PRO A 69 7.04 28.36 9.44
C PRO A 69 8.21 28.63 10.40
N ALA A 70 8.98 27.58 10.75
CA ALA A 70 10.11 27.69 11.67
C ALA A 70 11.38 28.23 10.99
N CYS A 71 11.89 27.55 9.95
CA CYS A 71 13.11 27.99 9.26
C CYS A 71 12.87 28.93 8.08
N ARG A 72 11.65 28.94 7.50
CA ARG A 72 11.26 29.73 6.31
C ARG A 72 12.11 29.53 5.04
N ASN A 73 13.08 28.62 5.08
CA ASN A 73 14.02 28.36 3.99
C ASN A 73 13.73 27.04 3.25
N SER A 74 12.93 26.16 3.85
CA SER A 74 12.62 24.83 3.31
C SER A 74 11.12 24.56 3.34
N ASN A 75 10.68 23.55 2.60
CA ASN A 75 9.29 23.14 2.55
C ASN A 75 9.01 22.01 3.55
N LEU A 76 7.74 21.85 3.91
CA LEU A 76 7.27 20.68 4.63
C LEU A 76 6.84 19.59 3.64
N GLN A 77 7.17 18.35 3.97
CA GLN A 77 6.75 17.15 3.26
C GLN A 77 5.91 16.27 4.18
N LEU A 78 5.03 15.46 3.59
CA LEU A 78 4.32 14.44 4.36
C LEU A 78 5.30 13.42 4.91
N GLU A 79 5.25 13.19 6.23
CA GLU A 79 6.02 12.13 6.90
C GLU A 79 5.63 10.75 6.37
N TYR A 80 4.35 10.58 6.02
CA TYR A 80 3.83 9.37 5.41
C TYR A 80 3.03 9.71 4.15
N SER A 81 3.63 9.44 2.99
CA SER A 81 3.08 9.84 1.70
C SER A 81 1.98 8.89 1.20
N GLU A 82 1.19 9.39 0.26
CA GLU A 82 0.20 8.60 -0.48
C GLU A 82 0.84 7.41 -1.22
N ALA A 83 2.02 7.61 -1.81
CA ALA A 83 2.79 6.57 -2.47
C ALA A 83 3.21 5.45 -1.49
N GLN A 84 3.64 5.83 -0.29
CA GLN A 84 4.01 4.86 0.75
C GLN A 84 2.79 4.08 1.26
N LEU A 85 1.63 4.74 1.43
CA LEU A 85 0.39 4.07 1.77
C LEU A 85 0.00 3.07 0.67
N TYR A 86 -0.06 3.51 -0.59
CA TYR A 86 -0.43 2.65 -1.70
C TYR A 86 0.50 1.44 -1.82
N THR A 87 1.81 1.67 -1.74
CA THR A 87 2.83 0.59 -1.78
C THR A 87 2.60 -0.42 -0.66
N GLN A 88 2.29 0.04 0.56
CA GLN A 88 2.01 -0.84 1.69
C GLN A 88 0.74 -1.69 1.47
N LEU A 89 -0.32 -1.09 0.93
CA LEU A 89 -1.57 -1.80 0.63
C LEU A 89 -1.39 -2.80 -0.53
N ALA A 90 -0.69 -2.41 -1.58
CA ALA A 90 -0.34 -3.27 -2.71
C ALA A 90 0.58 -4.43 -2.28
N TYR A 91 1.48 -4.20 -1.32
CA TYR A 91 2.29 -5.25 -0.72
C TYR A 91 1.42 -6.34 -0.07
N PHE A 92 0.42 -5.96 0.73
CA PHE A 92 -0.52 -6.95 1.30
C PHE A 92 -1.25 -7.74 0.22
N GLN A 93 -1.70 -7.06 -0.85
CA GLN A 93 -2.37 -7.74 -1.97
C GLN A 93 -1.45 -8.78 -2.61
N ASN A 94 -0.18 -8.42 -2.82
CA ASN A 94 0.82 -9.27 -3.45
C ASN A 94 1.15 -10.51 -2.60
N ILE A 95 1.20 -10.39 -1.27
CA ILE A 95 1.43 -11.53 -0.37
C ILE A 95 0.29 -12.55 -0.48
N PHE A 96 -0.95 -12.08 -0.67
CA PHE A 96 -2.11 -12.97 -0.74
C PHE A 96 -2.45 -13.45 -2.15
N ASP A 97 -1.68 -13.02 -3.16
CA ASP A 97 -1.88 -13.45 -4.54
C ASP A 97 -1.22 -14.80 -4.81
N PHE A 98 -1.95 -15.86 -4.46
CA PHE A 98 -1.48 -17.23 -4.59
C PHE A 98 -1.18 -17.62 -6.05
N SER A 99 -2.04 -17.21 -7.01
CA SER A 99 -1.83 -17.49 -8.43
C SER A 99 -0.57 -16.80 -8.97
N LYS A 100 -0.33 -15.55 -8.56
CA LYS A 100 0.89 -14.83 -8.93
C LYS A 100 2.13 -15.47 -8.32
N ALA A 101 2.05 -15.92 -7.07
CA ALA A 101 3.13 -16.64 -6.42
C ALA A 101 3.45 -17.96 -7.14
N GLU A 102 2.43 -18.78 -7.46
CA GLU A 102 2.60 -20.01 -8.24
C GLU A 102 3.27 -19.72 -9.59
N ASN A 103 2.86 -18.68 -10.30
CA ASN A 103 3.41 -18.37 -11.62
C ASN A 103 4.89 -17.97 -11.59
N ASN A 104 5.37 -17.39 -10.48
CA ASN A 104 6.76 -16.99 -10.29
C ASN A 104 7.70 -18.15 -9.91
N LEU A 105 7.17 -19.33 -9.57
CA LEU A 105 7.98 -20.51 -9.25
C LEU A 105 8.54 -21.18 -10.51
N SER A 106 9.73 -21.77 -10.38
CA SER A 106 10.32 -22.64 -11.40
C SER A 106 9.50 -23.93 -11.57
N LYS A 107 9.73 -24.67 -12.66
CA LYS A 107 9.00 -25.92 -12.95
C LYS A 107 9.23 -27.00 -11.88
N GLU A 108 10.44 -27.04 -11.31
CA GLU A 108 10.83 -27.99 -10.25
C GLU A 108 10.13 -27.67 -8.92
N GLU A 109 10.07 -26.38 -8.55
CA GLU A 109 9.39 -25.92 -7.34
C GLU A 109 7.87 -26.11 -7.42
N LYS A 110 7.27 -25.90 -8.60
CA LYS A 110 5.85 -26.17 -8.85
C LYS A 110 5.47 -27.62 -8.59
N GLY A 111 6.34 -28.56 -8.96
CA GLY A 111 6.12 -30.00 -8.70
C GLY A 111 6.15 -30.36 -7.21
N SER A 112 6.81 -29.53 -6.39
CA SER A 112 6.94 -29.73 -4.94
C SER A 112 5.88 -28.98 -4.12
N LEU A 113 5.17 -28.04 -4.73
CA LEU A 113 4.14 -27.24 -4.06
C LEU A 113 2.87 -28.07 -3.83
N GLN A 114 2.67 -28.52 -2.58
CA GLN A 114 1.45 -29.22 -2.16
C GLN A 114 0.47 -28.24 -1.49
N ALA A 115 -0.06 -27.30 -2.26
CA ALA A 115 -1.14 -26.43 -1.78
C ALA A 115 -2.50 -27.09 -2.01
N GLY A 116 -3.18 -27.47 -0.92
CA GLY A 116 -4.55 -27.97 -0.99
C GLY A 116 -5.56 -26.89 -1.39
N LYS A 117 -6.77 -27.33 -1.75
CA LYS A 117 -7.85 -26.43 -2.18
C LYS A 117 -8.23 -25.42 -1.07
N GLU A 118 -8.24 -25.86 0.18
CA GLU A 118 -8.62 -25.03 1.32
C GLU A 118 -7.62 -23.89 1.58
N GLU A 119 -6.32 -24.14 1.37
CA GLU A 119 -5.29 -23.12 1.48
C GLU A 119 -5.45 -22.05 0.41
N LYS A 120 -5.68 -22.46 -0.85
CA LYS A 120 -5.92 -21.51 -1.96
C LYS A 120 -7.12 -20.62 -1.66
N GLU A 121 -8.23 -21.22 -1.20
CA GLU A 121 -9.43 -20.47 -0.84
C GLU A 121 -9.19 -19.50 0.34
N LEU A 122 -8.32 -19.83 1.30
CA LEU A 122 -7.95 -18.91 2.38
C LEU A 122 -7.22 -17.68 1.83
N TYR A 123 -6.22 -17.90 0.97
CA TYR A 123 -5.48 -16.82 0.32
C TYR A 123 -6.41 -15.93 -0.50
N ASP A 124 -7.31 -16.51 -1.29
CA ASP A 124 -8.30 -15.78 -2.08
C ASP A 124 -9.21 -14.91 -1.20
N ARG A 125 -9.70 -15.44 -0.07
CA ARG A 125 -10.52 -14.67 0.88
C ARG A 125 -9.76 -13.46 1.46
N MET A 126 -8.48 -13.64 1.78
CA MET A 126 -7.64 -12.55 2.30
C MET A 126 -7.34 -11.50 1.21
N LYS A 127 -7.08 -11.95 -0.02
CA LYS A 127 -6.90 -11.10 -1.20
C LYS A 127 -8.14 -10.25 -1.47
N ILE A 128 -9.34 -10.85 -1.50
CA ILE A 128 -10.62 -10.12 -1.69
C ILE A 128 -10.79 -9.01 -0.65
N SER A 129 -10.47 -9.30 0.62
CA SER A 129 -10.54 -8.29 1.68
C SER A 129 -9.57 -7.13 1.45
N THR A 130 -8.37 -7.44 0.94
CA THR A 130 -7.33 -6.47 0.64
C THR A 130 -7.72 -5.62 -0.57
N ASP A 131 -8.21 -6.25 -1.65
CA ASP A 131 -8.69 -5.62 -2.87
C ASP A 131 -9.82 -4.63 -2.59
N LYS A 132 -10.73 -4.99 -1.68
CA LYS A 132 -11.82 -4.11 -1.25
C LYS A 132 -11.32 -2.82 -0.57
N ILE A 133 -10.18 -2.88 0.11
CA ILE A 133 -9.58 -1.70 0.74
C ILE A 133 -8.76 -0.93 -0.29
N LEU A 134 -7.95 -1.62 -1.10
CA LEU A 134 -7.09 -1.02 -2.11
C LEU A 134 -7.89 -0.30 -3.22
N SER A 135 -9.03 -0.86 -3.63
CA SER A 135 -9.93 -0.24 -4.64
C SER A 135 -10.51 1.12 -4.22
N LYS A 136 -10.44 1.47 -2.93
CA LYS A 136 -10.80 2.81 -2.44
C LYS A 136 -9.69 3.83 -2.64
N SER A 137 -8.47 3.39 -2.96
CA SER A 137 -7.35 4.26 -3.26
C SER A 137 -7.38 4.67 -4.73
N ALA A 138 -7.48 5.97 -5.00
CA ALA A 138 -7.38 6.49 -6.36
C ALA A 138 -5.95 6.51 -6.90
N TYR A 139 -4.93 6.41 -6.02
CA TYR A 139 -3.52 6.58 -6.40
C TYR A 139 -3.04 5.63 -7.52
N GLY A 140 -3.56 4.40 -7.58
CA GLY A 140 -3.20 3.41 -8.60
C GLY A 140 -4.04 3.47 -9.89
N ILE A 141 -5.01 4.38 -9.99
CA ILE A 141 -5.96 4.45 -11.10
C ILE A 141 -5.55 5.60 -12.02
N VAL A 142 -5.22 5.28 -13.28
CA VAL A 142 -4.92 6.27 -14.31
C VAL A 142 -6.06 6.29 -15.32
N ASN A 143 -6.78 7.41 -15.37
CA ASN A 143 -7.78 7.62 -16.41
C ASN A 143 -7.10 8.13 -17.69
N LEU A 144 -7.01 7.25 -18.69
CA LEU A 144 -6.37 7.55 -19.97
C LEU A 144 -7.14 8.62 -20.76
N SER A 145 -8.48 8.72 -20.64
CA SER A 145 -9.20 9.76 -21.38
C SER A 145 -8.81 11.16 -20.90
N THR A 146 -8.76 11.38 -19.59
CA THR A 146 -8.28 12.65 -19.00
C THR A 146 -6.80 12.89 -19.23
N LEU A 147 -5.97 11.83 -19.26
CA LEU A 147 -4.53 11.97 -19.51
C LEU A 147 -4.24 12.46 -20.93
N PHE A 148 -5.07 12.07 -21.91
CA PHE A 148 -4.89 12.36 -23.33
C PHE A 148 -5.89 13.37 -23.91
N GLU A 149 -6.71 14.01 -23.08
CA GLU A 149 -7.82 14.88 -23.50
C GLU A 149 -7.37 16.06 -24.38
N GLY A 150 -6.16 16.59 -24.15
CA GLY A 150 -5.59 17.69 -24.95
C GLY A 150 -4.61 17.27 -26.06
N LEU A 151 -4.37 15.95 -26.23
CA LEU A 151 -3.37 15.44 -27.19
C LEU A 151 -3.94 15.16 -28.57
N PHE A 152 -5.24 14.92 -28.68
CA PHE A 152 -5.93 14.72 -29.95
C PHE A 152 -6.80 15.93 -30.23
N GLN A 153 -6.37 16.81 -31.14
CA GLN A 153 -7.25 17.85 -31.69
C GLN A 153 -8.41 17.14 -32.38
N GLN A 154 -9.63 17.34 -31.90
CA GLN A 154 -10.80 17.01 -32.70
C GLN A 154 -10.85 18.03 -33.83
N ASP A 155 -10.59 17.59 -35.06
CA ASP A 155 -10.86 18.40 -36.25
C ASP A 155 -12.38 18.65 -36.32
N SER A 156 -12.84 19.69 -35.63
CA SER A 156 -14.18 20.23 -35.77
C SER A 156 -14.24 21.03 -37.07
N SER A 157 -14.15 20.33 -38.20
CA SER A 157 -14.46 20.90 -39.52
C SER A 157 -15.09 19.81 -40.39
N SER A 158 -16.40 19.61 -40.18
CA SER A 158 -17.29 19.00 -41.17
C SER A 158 -18.64 19.72 -41.09
N PHE A 159 -18.71 20.87 -41.73
CA PHE A 159 -19.92 21.47 -42.28
C PHE A 159 -19.61 21.92 -43.70
#